data_AF-W4V0T2-F1
#
_entry.id   AF-W4V0T2-F1
#
_cell.length_a   1.000
_cell.length_b   1.000
_cell.length_c   1.000
_cell.angle_alpha   90.00
_cell.angle_beta   90.00
_cell.angle_gamma   90.00
#
_symmetry.space_group_name_H-M   'P 1'
#
loop_
_entity.id
_entity.type
_entity.pdbx_description
1 polymer ?
#
loop_
_entity_poly.entity_id
_entity_poly.type
_entity_poly.pdbx_seq_one_letter_code
_entity_poly.pdbx_strand_id
1 'polypeptide(L)'
;MKHALQNTSPDITKKVNKLIDGKMQEVKVRDPEAIQLANSKIDEIRSGFSDWLRDQSPEFKDRLADRYNRTFNCFVRPNYDGSHQTFPGLDLRGLGIKDLYKSQKDAVWMDKLLGGNICDHEVGGGKTLIMCCGAMEKKRLGLANKPMITA
;
A
#
# COMPACT_ATOMS: atom_id res chain seq x y z
N MET A 1 0.25 24.21 4.59
CA MET A 1 0.62 23.47 3.36
C MET A 1 0.57 21.95 3.48
N LYS A 2 1.06 21.32 4.57
CA LYS A 2 1.07 19.85 4.72
C LYS A 2 -0.28 19.17 4.41
N HIS A 3 -1.38 19.68 4.97
CA HIS A 3 -2.73 19.15 4.75
C HIS A 3 -3.24 19.29 3.31
N ALA A 4 -2.91 20.41 2.65
CA ALA A 4 -3.31 20.66 1.27
C ALA A 4 -2.68 19.66 0.30
N LEU A 5 -1.40 19.34 0.50
CA LEU A 5 -0.60 18.45 -0.35
C LEU A 5 -0.80 16.96 -0.03
N GLN A 6 -1.13 16.61 1.22
CA GLN A 6 -1.23 15.21 1.68
C GLN A 6 -2.66 14.65 1.68
N ASN A 7 -3.61 15.38 1.09
CA ASN A 7 -5.03 15.01 1.08
C ASN A 7 -5.61 14.67 2.46
N THR A 8 -5.28 15.47 3.48
CA THR A 8 -5.79 15.30 4.85
C THR A 8 -6.55 16.54 5.29
N SER A 9 -7.61 16.36 6.09
CA SER A 9 -8.30 17.46 6.74
C SER A 9 -7.59 17.86 8.04
N PRO A 10 -7.38 19.16 8.29
CA PRO A 10 -6.84 19.62 9.56
C PRO A 10 -7.86 19.36 10.70
N ASP A 11 -7.35 18.95 11.85
CA ASP A 11 -8.16 18.87 13.07
C ASP A 11 -7.92 20.12 13.92
N ILE A 12 -8.96 20.94 14.04
CA ILE A 12 -8.89 22.23 14.76
C ILE A 12 -9.88 22.17 15.90
N THR A 13 -9.41 22.55 17.10
CA THR A 13 -10.22 22.56 18.32
C THR A 13 -10.24 23.96 18.92
N LYS A 14 -11.38 24.32 19.53
CA LYS A 14 -11.55 25.51 20.35
C LYS A 14 -11.84 25.14 21.80
N LYS A 15 -11.45 26.02 22.71
CA LYS A 15 -11.76 25.89 24.13
C LYS A 15 -13.13 26.48 24.39
N VAL A 16 -14.02 25.70 25.00
CA VAL A 16 -15.34 26.16 25.43
C VAL A 16 -15.56 25.73 26.87
N ASN A 17 -16.22 26.59 27.65
CA ASN A 17 -16.65 26.20 28.99
C ASN A 17 -17.93 25.38 28.87
N LYS A 18 -17.91 24.13 29.36
CA LYS A 18 -19.09 23.29 29.49
C LYS A 18 -19.35 22.99 30.95
N LEU A 19 -20.63 22.89 31.29
CA LEU A 19 -21.04 22.37 32.59
C LEU A 19 -20.89 20.84 32.56
N ILE A 20 -19.99 20.31 33.40
CA ILE A 20 -19.78 18.88 33.58
C ILE A 20 -19.84 18.62 35.08
N ASP A 21 -20.75 17.74 35.51
CA ASP A 21 -20.98 17.40 36.93
C ASP A 21 -21.20 18.63 37.83
N GLY A 22 -21.95 19.61 37.33
CA GLY A 22 -22.31 20.82 38.08
C GLY A 22 -21.17 21.84 38.25
N LYS A 23 -19.98 21.59 37.68
CA LYS A 23 -18.86 22.52 37.64
C LYS A 23 -18.60 22.99 36.22
N MET A 24 -18.32 24.28 36.06
CA MET A 24 -17.85 24.82 34.78
C MET A 24 -16.41 24.34 34.54
N GLN A 25 -16.21 23.54 33.49
CA GLN A 25 -14.90 23.04 33.10
C GLN A 25 -14.58 23.50 31.67
N GLU A 26 -13.33 23.90 31.46
CA GLU A 26 -12.82 24.22 30.12
C GLU A 26 -12.55 22.91 29.38
N VAL A 27 -13.26 22.67 28.27
CA VAL A 27 -13.07 21.50 27.43
C VAL A 27 -12.69 21.91 26.01
N LYS A 28 -11.80 21.11 25.39
CA LYS A 28 -11.48 21.24 23.97
C LYS A 28 -12.57 20.55 23.16
N VAL A 29 -13.26 21.32 22.34
CA VAL A 29 -14.23 20.80 21.37
C VAL A 29 -13.72 21.09 19.97
N ARG A 30 -14.07 20.22 19.03
CA ARG A 30 -13.79 20.43 17.62
C ARG A 30 -14.44 21.74 17.15
N ASP A 31 -13.75 22.48 16.30
CA ASP A 31 -14.23 23.77 15.77
C ASP A 31 -14.67 23.63 14.31
N PRO A 32 -15.97 23.40 14.04
CA PRO A 32 -16.44 23.09 12.69
C PRO A 32 -16.21 24.24 11.70
N GLU A 33 -16.37 25.49 12.16
CA GLU A 33 -16.20 26.69 11.32
C GLU A 33 -14.74 26.84 10.88
N ALA A 34 -13.79 26.70 11.82
CA ALA A 34 -12.37 26.78 11.51
C ALA A 34 -11.93 25.64 10.58
N ILE A 35 -12.44 24.42 10.79
CA ILE A 35 -12.19 23.27 9.90
C ILE A 35 -12.75 23.53 8.51
N GLN A 36 -13.98 24.04 8.40
CA GLN A 36 -14.60 24.35 7.11
C GLN A 36 -13.80 25.42 6.37
N LEU A 37 -13.42 26.50 7.04
CA LEU A 37 -12.60 27.56 6.44
C LEU A 37 -11.24 27.01 5.97
N ALA A 38 -10.61 26.16 6.78
CA ALA A 38 -9.33 25.56 6.41
C ALA A 38 -9.46 24.61 5.20
N ASN A 39 -10.54 23.82 5.11
CA ASN A 39 -10.83 22.99 3.94
C ASN A 39 -11.07 23.85 2.68
N SER A 40 -11.84 24.93 2.78
CA SER A 40 -12.05 25.85 1.65
C SER A 40 -10.73 26.43 1.13
N LYS A 41 -9.81 26.82 2.03
CA LYS A 41 -8.47 27.28 1.64
C LYS A 41 -7.60 26.19 1.04
N ILE A 42 -7.72 24.96 1.51
CA ILE A 42 -7.04 23.81 0.91
C ILE A 42 -7.51 23.59 -0.53
N ASP A 43 -8.82 23.65 -0.77
CA ASP A 43 -9.39 23.44 -2.10
C ASP A 43 -9.04 24.59 -3.07
N GLU A 44 -8.98 25.82 -2.58
CA GLU A 44 -8.47 26.97 -3.33
C GLU A 44 -7.02 26.76 -3.79
N ILE A 45 -6.14 26.32 -2.88
CA ILE A 45 -4.73 26.03 -3.19
C ILE A 45 -4.62 24.91 -4.23
N ARG A 46 -5.43 23.85 -4.12
CA ARG A 46 -5.41 22.70 -5.05
C ARG A 46 -5.88 23.09 -6.45
N SER A 47 -6.96 23.86 -6.52
CA SER A 47 -7.51 24.35 -7.78
C SER A 47 -6.50 25.28 -8.44
N GLY A 48 -5.98 26.25 -7.69
CA GLY A 48 -4.95 27.18 -8.18
C GLY A 48 -3.67 26.49 -8.64
N PHE A 49 -3.22 25.41 -7.96
CA PHE A 49 -2.08 24.63 -8.43
C PHE A 49 -2.36 23.93 -9.77
N SER A 50 -3.55 23.38 -9.95
CA SER A 50 -3.94 22.69 -11.18
C SER A 50 -4.02 23.66 -12.37
N ASP A 51 -4.58 24.84 -12.16
CA ASP A 51 -4.65 25.90 -13.17
C ASP A 51 -3.25 26.44 -13.49
N TRP A 52 -2.45 26.76 -12.46
CA TRP A 52 -1.06 27.16 -12.64
C TRP A 52 -0.27 26.13 -13.44
N LEU A 53 -0.44 24.83 -13.18
CA LEU A 53 0.23 23.76 -13.91
C LEU A 53 -0.23 23.69 -15.37
N ARG A 54 -1.51 23.92 -15.65
CA ARG A 54 -2.06 23.98 -17.02
C ARG A 54 -1.47 25.13 -17.82
N ASP A 55 -1.25 26.27 -17.18
CA ASP A 55 -0.68 27.46 -17.83
C ASP A 55 0.83 27.35 -18.12
N GLN A 56 1.50 26.31 -17.62
CA GLN A 56 2.92 26.09 -17.91
C GLN A 56 3.17 25.61 -19.35
N SER A 57 4.38 25.90 -19.84
CA SER A 57 4.83 25.45 -21.16
C SER A 57 4.92 23.91 -21.25
N PRO A 58 4.82 23.32 -22.46
CA PRO A 58 5.01 21.89 -22.66
C PRO A 58 6.34 21.38 -22.09
N GLU A 59 7.43 22.12 -22.31
CA GLU A 59 8.79 21.74 -21.88
C GLU A 59 8.91 21.70 -20.35
N PHE A 60 8.22 22.61 -19.65
CA PHE A 60 8.16 22.59 -18.19
C PHE A 60 7.47 21.31 -17.69
N LYS A 61 6.32 20.96 -18.30
CA LYS A 61 5.52 19.78 -17.94
C LYS A 61 6.31 18.50 -18.19
N ASP A 62 7.00 18.40 -19.31
CA ASP A 62 7.84 17.24 -19.65
C ASP A 62 8.99 17.09 -18.64
N ARG A 63 9.71 18.18 -18.34
CA ARG A 63 10.77 18.15 -17.33
C ARG A 63 10.26 17.76 -15.94
N LEU A 64 9.06 18.21 -15.56
CA LEU A 64 8.44 17.85 -14.29
C LEU A 64 8.07 16.36 -14.25
N ALA A 65 7.46 15.84 -15.33
CA ALA A 65 7.12 14.42 -15.46
C ALA A 65 8.37 13.54 -15.44
N ASP A 66 9.42 13.93 -16.15
CA ASP A 66 10.71 13.23 -16.16
C ASP A 66 11.34 13.20 -14.78
N ARG A 67 11.35 14.34 -14.06
CA ARG A 67 11.86 14.38 -12.70
C ARG A 67 11.04 13.49 -11.77
N TYR A 68 9.72 13.53 -11.87
CA TYR A 68 8.84 12.66 -11.10
C TYR A 68 9.15 11.18 -11.39
N ASN A 69 9.25 10.80 -12.67
CA ASN A 69 9.53 9.43 -13.06
C ASN A 69 10.89 8.97 -12.55
N ARG A 70 11.93 9.79 -12.67
CA ARG A 70 13.27 9.44 -12.15
C ARG A 70 13.35 9.36 -10.64
N THR A 71 12.49 10.08 -9.92
CA THR A 71 12.51 10.14 -8.45
C THR A 71 11.61 9.08 -7.81
N PHE A 72 10.42 8.87 -8.37
CA PHE A 72 9.38 8.06 -7.75
C PHE A 72 8.98 6.83 -8.59
N ASN A 73 8.95 6.96 -9.92
CA ASN A 73 8.57 5.88 -10.84
C ASN A 73 9.80 5.30 -11.58
N CYS A 74 10.91 5.13 -10.86
CA CYS A 74 12.19 4.70 -11.43
C CYS A 74 12.51 3.22 -11.17
N PHE A 75 11.62 2.51 -10.48
CA PHE A 75 11.81 1.11 -10.15
C PHE A 75 11.03 0.23 -11.11
N VAL A 76 11.74 -0.61 -11.86
CA VAL A 76 11.14 -1.73 -12.58
C VAL A 76 10.96 -2.88 -11.60
N ARG A 77 9.79 -3.53 -11.61
CA ARG A 77 9.56 -4.72 -10.80
C ARG A 77 10.56 -5.81 -11.21
N PRO A 78 11.34 -6.38 -10.28
CA PRO A 78 12.20 -7.50 -10.61
C PRO A 78 11.36 -8.65 -11.16
N ASN A 79 11.86 -9.30 -12.20
CA ASN A 79 11.22 -10.50 -12.75
C ASN A 79 11.66 -11.72 -11.95
N TYR A 80 10.73 -12.36 -11.25
CA TYR A 80 11.00 -13.56 -10.44
C TYR A 80 10.59 -14.80 -11.22
N ASP A 81 11.51 -15.39 -11.98
CA ASP A 81 11.24 -16.65 -12.69
C ASP A 81 11.40 -17.87 -11.76
N GLY A 82 10.27 -18.43 -11.33
CA GLY A 82 10.20 -19.60 -10.47
C GLY A 82 10.10 -20.93 -11.22
N SER A 83 10.21 -20.95 -12.56
CA SER A 83 10.03 -22.14 -13.40
C SER A 83 10.91 -23.34 -13.01
N HIS A 84 12.11 -23.06 -12.48
CA HIS A 84 13.09 -24.05 -12.04
C HIS A 84 12.73 -24.76 -10.72
N GLN A 85 11.68 -24.33 -10.02
CA GLN A 85 11.30 -24.90 -8.72
C GLN A 85 10.54 -26.22 -8.86
N THR A 86 10.93 -27.20 -8.05
CA THR A 86 10.42 -28.58 -8.09
C THR A 86 9.57 -28.98 -6.87
N PHE A 87 9.43 -28.10 -5.87
CA PHE A 87 8.61 -28.28 -4.66
C PHE A 87 8.67 -29.68 -4.04
N PRO A 88 9.85 -30.14 -3.55
CA PRO A 88 10.00 -31.48 -3.00
C PRO A 88 9.04 -31.75 -1.83
N GLY A 89 8.34 -32.88 -1.88
CA GLY A 89 7.37 -33.27 -0.85
C GLY A 89 5.97 -32.68 -1.00
N LEU A 90 5.74 -31.83 -2.01
CA LEU A 90 4.40 -31.38 -2.37
C LEU A 90 3.65 -32.49 -3.12
N ASP A 91 2.57 -33.02 -2.55
CA ASP A 91 1.73 -34.01 -3.21
C ASP A 91 0.72 -33.34 -4.16
N LEU A 92 1.17 -33.09 -5.39
CA LEU A 92 0.33 -32.52 -6.45
C LEU A 92 -0.83 -33.45 -6.84
N ARG A 93 -0.65 -34.78 -6.72
CA ARG A 93 -1.70 -35.77 -7.02
C ARG A 93 -2.84 -35.66 -6.01
N GLY A 94 -2.52 -35.56 -4.73
CA GLY A 94 -3.51 -35.33 -3.67
C GLY A 94 -4.28 -34.01 -3.84
N LEU A 95 -3.70 -33.02 -4.50
CA LEU A 95 -4.34 -31.75 -4.85
C LEU A 95 -5.13 -31.79 -6.17
N GLY A 96 -5.08 -32.90 -6.92
CA GLY A 96 -5.77 -33.04 -8.21
C GLY A 96 -5.19 -32.17 -9.33
N ILE A 97 -3.95 -31.69 -9.19
CA ILE A 97 -3.28 -30.83 -10.17
C ILE A 97 -2.02 -31.51 -10.72
N LYS A 98 -1.66 -31.20 -11.97
CA LYS A 98 -0.43 -31.73 -12.57
C LYS A 98 0.82 -30.97 -12.11
N ASP A 99 0.69 -29.65 -11.95
CA ASP A 99 1.76 -28.75 -11.54
C ASP A 99 1.14 -27.42 -11.07
N LEU A 100 1.94 -26.59 -10.40
CA LEU A 100 1.61 -25.19 -10.10
C LEU A 100 1.70 -24.35 -11.37
N TYR A 101 0.84 -23.33 -11.47
CA TYR A 101 0.95 -22.34 -12.54
C TYR A 101 2.24 -21.53 -12.42
N LYS A 102 2.75 -21.05 -13.57
CA LYS A 102 3.97 -20.22 -13.60
C LYS A 102 3.89 -19.05 -12.62
N SER A 103 2.79 -18.32 -12.59
CA SER A 103 2.58 -17.19 -11.67
C SER A 103 2.65 -17.58 -10.20
N GLN A 104 2.20 -18.78 -9.84
CA GLN A 104 2.29 -19.30 -8.47
C GLN A 104 3.74 -19.64 -8.11
N LYS A 105 4.49 -20.25 -9.04
CA LYS A 105 5.92 -20.54 -8.85
C LYS A 105 6.72 -19.25 -8.71
N ASP A 106 6.48 -18.28 -9.58
CA ASP A 106 7.12 -16.95 -9.56
C ASP A 106 6.86 -16.23 -8.22
N ALA A 107 5.62 -16.27 -7.72
CA ALA A 107 5.26 -15.71 -6.42
C ALA A 107 6.00 -16.41 -5.25
N VAL A 108 6.05 -17.74 -5.23
CA VAL A 108 6.82 -18.47 -4.20
C VAL A 108 8.33 -18.16 -4.31
N TRP A 109 8.85 -17.99 -5.53
CA TRP A 109 10.25 -17.64 -5.73
C TRP A 109 10.59 -16.25 -5.19
N MET A 110 9.73 -15.27 -5.46
CA MET A 110 9.84 -13.93 -4.88
C MET A 110 9.82 -13.96 -3.34
N ASP A 111 8.88 -14.68 -2.73
CA ASP A 111 8.77 -14.81 -1.27
C ASP A 111 10.05 -15.42 -0.65
N LYS A 112 10.62 -16.44 -1.29
CA LYS A 112 11.86 -17.08 -0.83
C LYS A 112 13.06 -16.14 -0.93
N LEU A 113 13.21 -15.41 -2.04
CA LEU A 113 14.35 -14.54 -2.27
C LEU A 113 14.33 -13.28 -1.40
N LEU A 114 13.16 -12.68 -1.21
CA LEU A 114 13.01 -11.43 -0.47
C LEU A 114 12.69 -11.64 1.02
N GLY A 115 12.34 -12.86 1.42
CA GLY A 115 11.82 -13.16 2.75
C GLY A 115 10.34 -12.81 2.94
N GLY A 116 9.67 -12.25 1.93
CA GLY A 116 8.26 -11.86 1.96
C GLY A 116 7.79 -11.30 0.61
N ASN A 117 6.48 -11.31 0.35
CA ASN A 117 5.89 -10.63 -0.81
C ASN A 117 4.41 -10.23 -0.58
N ILE A 118 3.87 -9.44 -1.51
CA ILE A 118 2.43 -9.18 -1.63
C ILE A 118 1.95 -9.92 -2.88
N CYS A 119 1.08 -10.91 -2.69
CA CYS A 119 0.50 -11.71 -3.76
C CYS A 119 -0.87 -11.16 -4.19
N ASP A 120 -0.88 -10.09 -5.00
CA ASP A 120 -2.11 -9.46 -5.50
C ASP A 120 -2.66 -10.17 -6.77
N HIS A 121 -2.91 -11.48 -6.66
CA HIS A 121 -3.60 -12.23 -7.71
C HIS A 121 -5.12 -12.09 -7.55
N GLU A 122 -5.88 -12.28 -8.62
CA GLU A 122 -7.34 -12.31 -8.59
C GLU A 122 -7.89 -13.42 -7.67
N VAL A 123 -9.16 -13.30 -7.27
CA VAL A 123 -9.91 -14.38 -6.60
C VAL A 123 -9.91 -15.62 -7.51
N GLY A 124 -9.70 -16.81 -6.93
CA GLY A 124 -9.54 -18.05 -7.70
C GLY A 124 -8.12 -18.29 -8.24
N GLY A 125 -7.21 -17.31 -8.20
CA GLY A 125 -5.81 -17.46 -8.66
C GLY A 125 -4.90 -18.36 -7.78
N GLY A 126 -5.47 -19.02 -6.76
CA GLY A 126 -4.73 -19.96 -5.90
C GLY A 126 -3.79 -19.30 -4.88
N LYS A 127 -4.11 -18.10 -4.39
CA LYS A 127 -3.30 -17.39 -3.36
C LYS A 127 -3.07 -18.24 -2.10
N THR A 128 -4.08 -18.99 -1.65
CA THR A 128 -3.94 -19.92 -0.52
C THR A 128 -2.91 -21.01 -0.81
N LEU A 129 -2.90 -21.57 -2.03
CA LEU A 129 -1.93 -22.57 -2.44
C LEU A 129 -0.51 -21.98 -2.48
N ILE A 130 -0.35 -20.74 -2.95
CA ILE A 130 0.92 -20.01 -2.90
C ILE A 130 1.42 -19.89 -1.45
N MET A 131 0.55 -19.49 -0.51
CA MET A 131 0.91 -19.37 0.92
C MET A 131 1.36 -20.71 1.51
N CYS A 132 0.64 -21.79 1.23
CA CYS A 132 1.01 -23.13 1.69
C CYS A 132 2.37 -23.57 1.11
N CYS A 133 2.58 -23.40 -0.19
CA CYS A 133 3.84 -23.77 -0.86
C CYS A 133 5.02 -22.93 -0.35
N GLY A 134 4.83 -21.63 -0.17
CA GLY A 134 5.84 -20.73 0.41
C GLY A 134 6.22 -21.13 1.83
N ALA A 135 5.24 -21.41 2.69
CA ALA A 135 5.48 -21.88 4.06
C ALA A 135 6.25 -23.21 4.11
N MET A 136 5.86 -24.19 3.28
CA MET A 136 6.55 -25.49 3.20
C MET A 136 7.99 -25.34 2.70
N GLU A 137 8.20 -24.57 1.63
CA GLU A 137 9.53 -24.34 1.07
C GLU A 137 10.43 -23.57 2.03
N LYS A 138 9.92 -22.52 2.68
CA LYS A 138 10.68 -21.78 3.71
C LYS A 138 11.08 -22.67 4.88
N LYS A 139 10.21 -23.59 5.30
CA LYS A 139 10.55 -24.58 6.33
C LYS A 139 11.61 -25.57 5.86
N ARG A 140 11.45 -26.13 4.65
CA ARG A 140 12.40 -27.09 4.06
C ARG A 140 13.79 -26.48 3.87
N LEU A 141 13.86 -25.21 3.48
CA LEU A 141 15.12 -24.48 3.25
C LEU A 141 15.72 -23.88 4.53
N GLY A 142 15.07 -24.03 5.69
CA GLY A 142 15.54 -23.44 6.95
C GLY A 142 15.38 -21.92 7.04
N LEU A 143 14.64 -21.29 6.11
CA LEU A 143 14.32 -19.85 6.13
C LEU A 143 13.28 -19.51 7.19
N ALA A 144 12.47 -20.50 7.63
CA ALA A 144 11.51 -20.35 8.71
C ALA A 144 11.39 -21.63 9.54
N ASN A 145 11.40 -21.51 10.87
CA ASN A 145 11.30 -22.67 11.77
C ASN A 145 9.86 -23.08 12.08
N LYS A 146 8.99 -22.09 12.31
CA LYS A 146 7.58 -22.27 12.69
C LYS A 146 6.70 -21.34 11.85
N PRO A 147 6.50 -21.64 10.55
CA PRO A 147 5.64 -20.81 9.71
C PRO A 147 4.20 -20.85 10.23
N MET A 148 3.55 -19.69 10.29
CA MET A 148 2.15 -19.51 10.66
C MET A 148 1.41 -18.91 9.45
N ILE A 149 0.24 -19.45 9.14
CA ILE A 149 -0.66 -18.92 8.11
C ILE A 149 -1.90 -18.39 8.84
N THR A 150 -2.29 -17.15 8.52
CA THR A 150 -3.49 -16.49 9.06
C THR A 150 -4.37 -16.07 7.89
N ALA A 151 -5.70 -16.12 8.09
CA ALA A 151 -6.71 -15.76 7.10
C ALA A 151 -7.69 -14.74 7.70
#